data_AF-A0A1G9F0S8-F1
#
_entry.id   AF-A0A1G9F0S8-F1
#
_cell.length_a   1.000
_cell.length_b   1.000
_cell.length_c   1.000
_cell.angle_alpha   90.00
_cell.angle_beta   90.00
_cell.angle_gamma   90.00
#
_symmetry.space_group_name_H-M   'P 1'
#
loop_
_entity.id
_entity.type
_entity.pdbx_description
1 polymer ?
#
loop_
_entity_poly.entity_id
_entity_poly.type
_entity_poly.pdbx_seq_one_letter_code
_entity_poly.pdbx_strand_id
1 'polypeptide(L)'
;MGMNAMIQAQLNNSLHGILNCRCEGNCLLKSIDLNHIDGDDAFLEVEPYDAAFNQSNVDETIDRTKRVLLRRRKAISRALGVKRLSVNFYDEWTMKDAFVVDLEENKITSSVN
;
A
#
# COMPACT_ATOMS: atom_id res chain seq x y z
N MET A 1 -8.62 -15.40 -13.50
CA MET A 1 -7.62 -15.28 -14.58
C MET A 1 -6.41 -14.57 -13.98
N GLY A 2 -5.22 -15.18 -13.99
CA GLY A 2 -4.03 -14.58 -13.40
C GLY A 2 -3.52 -13.40 -14.23
N MET A 3 -3.03 -12.36 -13.56
CA MET A 3 -2.42 -11.19 -14.19
C MET A 3 -1.09 -11.59 -14.86
N ASN A 4 -0.77 -11.01 -16.02
CA ASN A 4 0.52 -11.25 -16.69
C ASN A 4 1.67 -10.70 -15.82
N ALA A 5 2.69 -11.52 -15.56
CA ALA A 5 3.82 -11.18 -14.70
C ALA A 5 4.56 -9.87 -15.13
N MET A 6 4.62 -9.57 -16.42
CA MET A 6 5.23 -8.34 -16.93
C MET A 6 4.39 -7.10 -16.58
N ILE A 7 3.06 -7.23 -16.66
CA ILE A 7 2.12 -6.16 -16.29
C ILE A 7 2.18 -5.94 -14.77
N GLN A 8 2.20 -7.03 -13.99
CA GLN A 8 2.30 -6.95 -12.54
C GLN A 8 3.59 -6.23 -12.09
N ALA A 9 4.73 -6.56 -12.69
CA ALA A 9 6.00 -5.88 -12.40
C ALA A 9 5.97 -4.38 -12.75
N GLN A 10 5.33 -4.00 -13.85
CA GLN A 10 5.18 -2.57 -14.23
C GLN A 10 4.29 -1.81 -13.25
N LEU A 11 3.20 -2.43 -12.77
CA LEU A 11 2.31 -1.84 -11.78
C LEU A 11 3.00 -1.72 -10.42
N ASN A 12 3.74 -2.73 -9.97
CA ASN A 12 4.54 -2.66 -8.74
C ASN A 12 5.58 -1.53 -8.81
N ASN A 13 6.33 -1.42 -9.91
CA ASN A 13 7.28 -0.32 -10.09
C ASN A 13 6.59 1.05 -10.08
N SER A 14 5.39 1.15 -10.66
CA SER A 14 4.61 2.39 -10.65
C SER A 14 4.13 2.73 -9.25
N LEU A 15 3.64 1.75 -8.47
CA LEU A 15 3.23 1.93 -7.08
C LEU A 15 4.40 2.31 -6.19
N HIS A 16 5.53 1.61 -6.31
CA HIS A 16 6.78 1.97 -5.65
C HIS A 16 7.19 3.41 -6.01
N GLY A 17 7.14 3.80 -7.29
CA GLY A 17 7.43 5.18 -7.69
C GLY A 17 6.48 6.21 -7.07
N ILE A 18 5.17 5.94 -7.05
CA ILE A 18 4.14 6.83 -6.53
C ILE A 18 4.26 7.00 -5.01
N LEU A 19 4.50 5.91 -4.29
CA LEU A 19 4.50 5.86 -2.83
C LEU A 19 5.87 6.18 -2.23
N ASN A 20 6.94 5.89 -2.96
CA ASN A 20 8.34 6.06 -2.53
C ASN A 20 9.03 7.31 -3.15
N CYS A 21 8.24 8.23 -3.70
CA CYS A 21 8.70 9.26 -4.66
C CYS A 21 9.76 10.29 -4.16
N ARG A 22 10.27 10.23 -2.92
CA ARG A 22 11.35 11.12 -2.42
C ARG A 22 12.11 10.55 -1.20
N CYS A 23 12.87 9.47 -1.36
CA CYS A 23 13.68 8.94 -0.27
C CYS A 23 15.10 9.50 -0.22
N GLU A 24 15.26 10.68 0.37
CA GLU A 24 16.49 11.04 1.08
C GLU A 24 16.22 10.83 2.58
N GLY A 25 16.10 9.56 3.02
CA GLY A 25 16.00 9.20 4.45
C GLY A 25 14.61 9.00 5.07
N ASN A 26 13.51 9.16 4.32
CA ASN A 26 12.12 9.00 4.83
C ASN A 26 11.30 7.91 4.11
N CYS A 27 11.96 6.90 3.54
CA CYS A 27 11.30 5.73 2.98
C CYS A 27 10.54 4.98 4.10
N LEU A 28 9.21 4.93 3.98
CA LEU A 28 8.34 4.24 4.94
C LEU A 28 8.27 2.74 4.68
N LEU A 29 8.26 2.35 3.41
CA LEU A 29 7.97 0.98 2.96
C LEU A 29 9.19 0.33 2.32
N LYS A 30 9.55 -0.84 2.81
CA LYS A 30 10.55 -1.77 2.26
C LYS A 30 10.01 -2.41 0.98
N SER A 31 8.77 -2.88 1.00
CA SER A 31 8.08 -3.43 -0.17
C SER A 31 6.64 -2.92 -0.29
N ILE A 32 6.16 -2.85 -1.54
CA ILE A 32 4.74 -2.82 -1.84
C ILE A 32 4.46 -3.72 -3.04
N ASP A 33 3.66 -4.74 -2.80
CA ASP A 33 3.36 -5.77 -3.78
C ASP A 33 1.86 -5.78 -4.11
N LEU A 34 1.53 -5.55 -5.37
CA LEU A 34 0.20 -5.81 -5.91
C LEU A 34 0.05 -7.32 -6.13
N ASN A 35 -0.72 -7.96 -5.28
CA ASN A 35 -1.01 -9.39 -5.40
C ASN A 35 -1.90 -9.67 -6.61
N HIS A 36 -3.06 -9.01 -6.65
CA HIS A 36 -4.04 -9.14 -7.73
C HIS A 36 -5.02 -7.95 -7.74
N ILE A 37 -5.78 -7.86 -8.83
CA ILE A 37 -6.92 -6.95 -8.98
C ILE A 37 -8.16 -7.81 -9.22
N ASP A 38 -9.24 -7.52 -8.51
CA ASP A 38 -10.56 -8.10 -8.72
C ASP A 38 -11.60 -6.99 -8.90
N GLY A 39 -12.09 -6.81 -10.12
CA GLY A 39 -12.97 -5.70 -10.48
C GLY A 39 -12.34 -4.33 -10.16
N ASP A 40 -13.01 -3.56 -9.29
CA ASP A 40 -12.60 -2.22 -8.86
C ASP A 40 -11.67 -2.24 -7.62
N ASP A 41 -11.21 -3.42 -7.19
CA ASP A 41 -10.41 -3.61 -5.98
C ASP A 41 -9.00 -4.11 -6.30
N ALA A 42 -7.98 -3.42 -5.79
CA ALA A 42 -6.60 -3.91 -5.80
C ALA A 42 -6.20 -4.42 -4.42
N PHE A 43 -5.55 -5.58 -4.37
CA PHE A 43 -5.07 -6.20 -3.15
C PHE A 43 -3.56 -6.02 -3.04
N LEU A 44 -3.13 -5.32 -2.01
CA LEU A 44 -1.75 -4.94 -1.76
C LEU A 44 -1.22 -5.59 -0.49
N GLU A 45 0.01 -6.06 -0.55
CA GLU A 45 0.83 -6.37 0.62
C GLU A 45 1.89 -5.30 0.78
N VAL A 46 2.07 -4.82 2.01
CA VAL A 46 3.06 -3.79 2.32
C VAL A 46 3.91 -4.21 3.51
N GLU A 47 5.21 -3.99 3.40
CA GLU A 47 6.18 -4.18 4.47
C GLU A 47 6.91 -2.85 4.71
N PRO A 48 6.98 -2.33 5.95
CA PRO A 48 7.79 -1.18 6.30
C PRO A 48 9.28 -1.52 6.36
N TYR A 49 10.15 -0.51 6.32
CA TYR A 49 11.56 -0.70 6.68
C TYR A 49 11.72 -0.88 8.19
N ASP A 50 12.63 -1.76 8.62
CA ASP A 50 12.97 -2.00 10.03
C ASP A 50 13.35 -0.69 10.76
N ALA A 51 14.04 0.23 10.07
CA ALA A 51 14.41 1.53 10.64
C ALA A 51 13.21 2.49 10.83
N ALA A 52 12.12 2.28 10.10
CA ALA A 52 10.82 2.93 10.33
C ALA A 52 9.95 2.13 11.31
N PHE A 53 10.41 0.95 11.72
CA PHE A 53 9.73 0.02 12.60
C PHE A 53 10.26 0.16 14.02
N ASN A 54 9.79 1.18 14.75
CA ASN A 54 9.89 1.11 16.19
C ASN A 54 8.81 0.12 16.65
N GLN A 55 9.17 -1.08 17.11
CA GLN A 55 8.21 -2.10 17.57
C GLN A 55 7.25 -1.57 18.66
N SER A 56 7.63 -0.52 19.38
CA SER A 56 6.77 0.17 20.35
C SER A 56 5.78 1.17 19.74
N ASN A 57 5.78 1.37 18.41
CA ASN A 57 5.03 2.43 17.74
C ASN A 57 4.58 2.04 16.30
N VAL A 58 4.22 0.76 16.12
CA VAL A 58 3.75 0.19 14.84
C VAL A 58 2.56 0.98 14.27
N ASP A 59 1.67 1.44 15.16
CA ASP A 59 0.50 2.26 14.81
C ASP A 59 0.88 3.56 14.08
N GLU A 60 1.99 4.21 14.46
CA GLU A 60 2.44 5.44 13.80
C GLU A 60 2.86 5.17 12.35
N THR A 61 3.56 4.05 12.11
CA THR A 61 4.03 3.66 10.78
C THR A 61 2.85 3.28 9.87
N ILE A 62 1.86 2.57 10.42
CA ILE A 62 0.60 2.29 9.74
C ILE A 62 -0.12 3.60 9.40
N ASP A 63 -0.26 4.52 10.34
CA ASP A 63 -0.93 5.82 10.13
C ASP A 63 -0.21 6.70 9.11
N ARG A 64 1.12 6.68 9.09
CA ARG A 64 1.92 7.36 8.07
C ARG A 64 1.66 6.75 6.69
N THR A 65 1.61 5.42 6.60
CA THR A 65 1.30 4.69 5.36
C THR A 65 -0.10 5.03 4.85
N LYS A 66 -1.12 4.95 5.73
CA LYS A 66 -2.51 5.37 5.46
C LYS A 66 -2.57 6.80 4.90
N ARG A 67 -1.84 7.75 5.51
CA ARG A 67 -1.74 9.15 5.05
C ARG A 67 -1.11 9.28 3.66
N VAL A 68 -0.06 8.52 3.37
CA VAL A 68 0.60 8.55 2.04
C VAL A 68 -0.33 7.98 0.97
N LEU A 69 -0.97 6.83 1.23
CA LEU A 69 -1.94 6.22 0.32
C LEU A 69 -3.09 7.19 0.01
N LEU A 70 -3.68 7.80 1.03
CA LEU A 70 -4.73 8.82 0.85
C LEU A 70 -4.25 10.02 0.04
N ARG A 71 -3.05 10.55 0.33
CA ARG A 71 -2.47 11.69 -0.41
C ARG A 71 -2.23 11.35 -1.88
N ARG A 72 -1.87 10.10 -2.18
CA ARG A 72 -1.54 9.63 -3.53
C ARG A 72 -2.69 8.95 -4.26
N ARG A 73 -3.86 8.82 -3.63
CA ARG A 73 -5.01 8.03 -4.12
C ARG A 73 -5.38 8.25 -5.59
N LYS A 74 -5.38 9.50 -6.08
CA LYS A 74 -5.73 9.81 -7.48
C LYS A 74 -4.69 9.27 -8.46
N ALA A 75 -3.41 9.32 -8.10
CA ALA A 75 -2.34 8.76 -8.92
C ALA A 75 -2.40 7.23 -8.92
N ILE A 76 -2.69 6.63 -7.77
CA ILE A 76 -2.84 5.18 -7.63
C ILE A 76 -4.05 4.68 -8.43
N SER A 77 -5.23 5.29 -8.24
CA SER A 77 -6.45 4.93 -8.97
C SER A 77 -6.26 5.02 -10.48
N ARG A 78 -5.58 6.08 -10.97
CA ARG A 78 -5.27 6.21 -12.41
C ARG A 78 -4.28 5.14 -12.91
N ALA A 79 -3.28 4.79 -12.10
CA ALA A 79 -2.26 3.82 -12.49
C ALA A 79 -2.81 2.39 -12.53
N LEU A 80 -3.67 2.04 -11.55
CA LEU A 80 -4.22 0.69 -11.42
C LEU A 80 -5.58 0.50 -12.11
N GLY A 81 -6.32 1.59 -12.36
CA GLY A 81 -7.69 1.53 -12.88
C GLY A 81 -8.72 1.02 -11.86
N VAL A 82 -8.49 1.26 -10.57
CA VAL A 82 -9.30 0.74 -9.45
C VAL A 82 -9.87 1.85 -8.58
N LYS A 83 -10.91 1.54 -7.80
CA LYS A 83 -11.57 2.46 -6.85
C LYS A 83 -11.18 2.21 -5.40
N ARG A 84 -10.81 0.98 -5.05
CA ARG A 84 -10.45 0.62 -3.67
C ARG A 84 -9.11 -0.11 -3.62
N LEU A 85 -8.40 0.08 -2.52
CA LEU A 85 -7.20 -0.69 -2.16
C LEU A 85 -7.48 -1.47 -0.88
N SER A 86 -7.38 -2.78 -0.94
CA SER A 86 -7.31 -3.65 0.23
C SER A 86 -5.85 -3.85 0.58
N VAL A 87 -5.41 -3.36 1.73
CA VAL A 87 -3.99 -3.34 2.11
C VAL A 87 -3.79 -4.23 3.33
N ASN A 88 -2.96 -5.26 3.18
CA ASN A 88 -2.46 -6.06 4.30
C ASN A 88 -1.06 -5.59 4.68
N PHE A 89 -0.88 -5.23 5.94
CA PHE A 89 0.35 -4.69 6.47
C PHE A 89 1.08 -5.78 7.26
N TYR A 90 2.31 -6.10 6.82
CA TYR A 90 3.13 -7.15 7.43
C TYR A 90 4.39 -6.58 8.07
N ASP A 91 4.91 -7.34 9.03
CA ASP A 91 6.24 -7.21 9.62
C ASP A 91 6.88 -8.60 9.55
N GLU A 92 7.83 -8.74 8.62
CA GLU A 92 8.36 -10.03 8.16
C GLU A 92 7.23 -11.01 7.77
N TRP A 93 6.86 -11.92 8.67
CA TRP A 93 5.86 -12.97 8.46
C TRP A 93 4.57 -12.74 9.26
N THR A 94 4.49 -11.65 10.02
CA THR A 94 3.36 -11.37 10.93
C THR A 94 2.50 -10.26 10.36
N MET A 95 1.21 -10.54 10.11
CA MET A 95 0.24 -9.51 9.77
C MET A 95 -0.01 -8.62 10.99
N LYS A 96 0.12 -7.29 10.83
CA LYS A 96 -0.04 -6.30 11.90
C LYS A 96 -1.36 -5.53 11.78
N ASP A 97 -1.81 -5.24 10.57
CA ASP A 97 -3.09 -4.56 10.30
C ASP A 97 -3.56 -4.91 8.88
N ALA A 98 -4.85 -4.75 8.63
CA ALA A 98 -5.43 -4.82 7.30
C ALA A 98 -6.52 -3.76 7.16
N PHE A 99 -6.44 -2.90 6.16
CA PHE A 99 -7.38 -1.80 5.97
C PHE A 99 -7.73 -1.55 4.51
N VAL A 100 -8.91 -0.97 4.28
CA VAL A 100 -9.37 -0.60 2.94
C VAL A 100 -9.32 0.90 2.74
N VAL A 101 -8.72 1.35 1.63
CA VAL A 101 -8.71 2.75 1.21
C VAL A 101 -9.67 2.94 0.04
N ASP A 102 -10.68 3.79 0.23
CA ASP A 102 -11.53 4.28 -0.85
C ASP A 102 -10.83 5.46 -1.55
N LEU A 103 -10.49 5.25 -2.82
CA LEU A 103 -9.72 6.22 -3.61
C LEU A 103 -10.59 7.35 -4.15
N GLU A 104 -11.92 7.17 -4.20
CA GLU A 104 -12.89 8.17 -4.67
C GLU A 104 -13.37 9.06 -3.51
N GLU A 105 -13.70 8.46 -2.36
CA GLU A 105 -14.31 9.15 -1.21
C GLU A 105 -13.30 9.74 -0.22
N ASN A 106 -11.98 9.61 -0.46
CA ASN A 106 -10.93 10.05 0.49
C ASN A 106 -11.13 9.46 1.89
N LYS A 107 -11.50 8.19 1.96
CA LYS A 107 -11.90 7.52 3.20
C LYS A 107 -11.11 6.24 3.37
N ILE A 108 -10.83 5.88 4.62
CA ILE A 108 -10.32 4.57 4.99
C ILE A 108 -11.42 3.88 5.79
N THR A 109 -11.81 2.68 5.38
CA THR A 109 -12.79 1.86 6.09
C THR A 109 -12.10 0.66 6.73
N SER A 110 -12.25 0.62 8.07
CA SER A 110 -11.90 -0.44 9.03
C SER A 110 -10.55 -1.14 8.86
N SER A 111 -9.72 -0.98 9.89
CA SER A 111 -8.59 -1.83 10.26
C SER A 111 -9.08 -3.07 11.02
N VAL A 112 -8.64 -4.26 10.65
CA VAL A 112 -8.87 -5.48 11.44
C VAL A 112 -7.79 -5.51 12.54
N ASN A 113 -8.19 -5.26 13.79
CA ASN A 113 -7.40 -5.65 14.96
C ASN A 113 -7.55 -7.15 15.22
#